data_AF-A0A9D6ZAJ5-F1
#
_entry.id   AF-A0A9D6ZAJ5-F1
#
_cell.length_a   1.000
_cell.length_b   1.000
_cell.length_c   1.000
_cell.angle_alpha   90.00
_cell.angle_beta   90.00
_cell.angle_gamma   90.00
#
_symmetry.space_group_name_H-M   'P 1'
#
loop_
_entity.id
_entity.type
_entity.pdbx_description
1 polymer ?
#
loop_
_entity_poly.entity_id
_entity_poly.type
_entity_poly.pdbx_seq_one_letter_code
_entity_poly.pdbx_strand_id
1 'polypeptide(L)'
;MNRQLELYKDNYLLLQNLRHPEIPEKILYDNSVFVRKQEFHITLLSLGKIADEVNSIVRDNQKTKILKNIENFLEKTPLDKYSITDEFRLVEKGAQKTIIVMAEVRNFEKLLDNLSEEYGTIVRKPPLHITLYTLPFDKIGVPILDSADLNKLTRPIDLKSLESFHKLTT
;
A
#
# COMPACT_ATOMS: atom_id res chain seq x y z
N MET A 1 -16.57 -5.45 13.87
CA MET A 1 -15.31 -5.08 13.19
C MET A 1 -15.52 -5.22 11.70
N ASN A 2 -15.44 -4.12 10.93
CA ASN A 2 -15.57 -4.14 9.48
C ASN A 2 -14.39 -4.95 8.89
N ARG A 3 -14.67 -6.01 8.12
CA ARG A 3 -13.71 -7.02 7.59
C ARG A 3 -12.72 -6.49 6.53
N GLN A 4 -12.46 -5.19 6.49
CA GLN A 4 -11.56 -4.57 5.50
C GLN A 4 -10.20 -4.23 6.08
N LEU A 5 -10.08 -4.06 7.39
CA LEU A 5 -8.79 -3.77 8.02
C LEU A 5 -8.28 -5.01 8.73
N GLU A 6 -7.10 -5.48 8.33
CA GLU A 6 -6.48 -6.66 8.92
C GLU A 6 -5.02 -6.41 9.23
N LEU A 7 -4.61 -6.95 10.38
CA LEU A 7 -3.22 -7.10 10.76
C LEU A 7 -2.72 -8.40 10.15
N TYR A 8 -2.00 -8.28 9.04
CA TYR A 8 -1.48 -9.45 8.35
C TYR A 8 -0.17 -9.91 8.98
N LYS A 9 -0.02 -11.25 9.04
CA LYS A 9 1.00 -12.15 9.62
C LYS A 9 2.42 -11.66 9.97
N ASP A 10 2.88 -10.47 9.59
CA ASP A 10 4.27 -10.03 9.74
C ASP A 10 4.42 -8.50 9.92
N ASN A 11 3.70 -7.87 10.85
CA ASN A 11 3.87 -6.45 11.21
C ASN A 11 3.28 -5.43 10.19
N TYR A 12 2.25 -5.76 9.42
CA TYR A 12 1.64 -4.80 8.49
C TYR A 12 0.17 -4.54 8.83
N LEU A 13 -0.21 -3.26 8.79
CA LEU A 13 -1.61 -2.83 8.79
C LEU A 13 -2.07 -2.70 7.35
N LEU A 14 -3.04 -3.52 6.94
CA LEU A 14 -3.53 -3.57 5.56
C LEU A 14 -5.01 -3.17 5.49
N LEU A 15 -5.36 -2.40 4.48
CA LEU A 15 -6.73 -2.29 4.00
C LEU A 15 -6.92 -3.30 2.86
N GLN A 16 -7.64 -4.39 3.15
CA GLN A 16 -7.88 -5.53 2.27
C GLN A 16 -9.31 -5.55 1.71
N ASN A 17 -9.59 -6.58 0.90
CA ASN A 17 -10.90 -6.80 0.27
C ASN A 17 -11.36 -5.59 -0.53
N LEU A 18 -10.41 -4.92 -1.18
CA LEU A 18 -10.68 -3.78 -2.03
C LEU A 18 -11.51 -4.25 -3.21
N ARG A 19 -12.60 -3.53 -3.50
CA ARG A 19 -13.37 -3.77 -4.72
C ARG A 19 -12.49 -3.36 -5.88
N HIS A 20 -12.10 -4.32 -6.70
CA HIS A 20 -11.35 -4.01 -7.90
C HIS A 20 -12.32 -3.53 -9.01
N PRO A 21 -11.87 -2.63 -9.89
CA PRO A 21 -12.44 -2.51 -11.21
C PRO A 21 -12.25 -3.84 -11.98
N GLU A 22 -13.06 -4.11 -13.00
CA GLU A 22 -12.86 -5.24 -13.94
C GLU A 22 -11.59 -5.05 -14.80
N ILE A 23 -10.42 -5.08 -14.17
CA ILE A 23 -9.15 -4.95 -14.88
C ILE A 23 -8.77 -6.30 -15.54
N PRO A 24 -8.12 -6.29 -16.71
CA PRO A 24 -7.74 -7.50 -17.44
C PRO A 24 -6.91 -8.47 -16.62
N GLU A 25 -7.03 -9.78 -16.88
CA GLU A 25 -6.18 -10.79 -16.24
C GLU A 25 -4.71 -10.65 -16.64
N LYS A 26 -4.43 -10.24 -17.88
CA LYS A 26 -3.08 -10.05 -18.42
C LYS A 26 -3.01 -8.79 -19.25
N ILE A 27 -1.86 -8.14 -19.23
CA ILE A 27 -1.53 -7.02 -20.11
C ILE A 27 -0.14 -7.20 -20.68
N LEU A 28 0.09 -6.70 -21.89
CA LEU A 28 1.43 -6.55 -22.46
C LEU A 28 1.86 -5.11 -22.24
N TYR A 29 2.97 -4.92 -21.54
CA TYR A 29 3.56 -3.60 -21.33
C TYR A 29 5.08 -3.73 -21.36
N ASP A 30 5.75 -2.82 -22.08
CA ASP A 30 7.22 -2.80 -22.17
C ASP A 30 7.83 -4.18 -22.49
N ASN A 31 7.28 -4.82 -23.53
CA ASN A 31 7.64 -6.16 -24.01
C ASN A 31 7.52 -7.30 -22.97
N SER A 32 6.81 -7.05 -21.86
CA SER A 32 6.63 -8.01 -20.77
C SER A 32 5.15 -8.32 -20.58
N VAL A 33 4.83 -9.59 -20.37
CA VAL A 33 3.47 -10.01 -20.01
C VAL A 33 3.31 -9.91 -18.51
N PHE A 34 2.41 -9.05 -18.09
CA PHE A 34 2.04 -8.85 -16.69
C PHE A 34 0.76 -9.64 -16.39
N VAL A 35 0.68 -10.21 -15.19
CA VAL A 35 -0.46 -10.99 -14.71
C VAL A 35 -1.07 -10.29 -13.51
N ARG A 36 -2.40 -10.20 -13.50
CA ARG A 36 -3.19 -9.55 -12.46
C ARG A 36 -3.03 -10.27 -11.13
N LYS A 37 -2.85 -9.54 -10.03
CA LYS A 37 -2.92 -10.15 -8.69
C LYS A 37 -4.33 -10.65 -8.40
N GLN A 38 -4.43 -11.74 -7.65
CA GLN A 38 -5.71 -12.29 -7.20
C GLN A 38 -6.27 -11.53 -5.98
N GLU A 39 -5.40 -10.82 -5.27
CA GLU A 39 -5.71 -10.11 -4.04
C GLU A 39 -5.20 -8.68 -4.11
N PHE A 40 -6.05 -7.73 -3.73
CA PHE A 40 -5.74 -6.31 -3.69
C PHE A 40 -5.83 -5.78 -2.26
N HIS A 41 -4.81 -5.05 -1.87
CA HIS A 41 -4.75 -4.36 -0.58
C HIS A 41 -3.97 -3.05 -0.73
N ILE A 42 -4.20 -2.14 0.20
CA ILE A 42 -3.33 -0.99 0.45
C ILE A 42 -2.58 -1.29 1.74
N THR A 43 -1.25 -1.32 1.67
CA THR A 43 -0.43 -1.34 2.87
C THR A 43 -0.44 0.04 3.49
N LEU A 44 -1.05 0.17 4.66
CA LEU A 44 -1.12 1.44 5.39
C LEU A 44 0.17 1.67 6.16
N LEU A 45 0.61 0.70 6.95
CA LEU A 45 1.78 0.83 7.81
C LEU A 45 2.57 -0.47 7.89
N SER A 46 3.90 -0.34 8.04
CA SER A 46 4.78 -1.40 8.53
C SER A 46 5.14 -1.08 9.98
N LEU A 47 4.66 -1.87 10.94
CA LEU A 47 4.98 -1.67 12.36
C LEU A 47 6.48 -1.80 12.64
N GLY A 48 7.21 -2.59 11.84
CA GLY A 48 8.68 -2.65 11.92
C GLY A 48 9.31 -1.31 11.59
N LYS A 49 8.87 -0.68 10.50
CA LYS A 49 9.36 0.64 10.09
C LYS A 49 8.96 1.73 11.08
N ILE A 50 7.71 1.70 11.56
CA ILE A 50 7.27 2.62 12.61
C ILE A 50 8.13 2.46 13.87
N ALA A 51 8.39 1.22 14.29
CA ALA A 51 9.25 0.94 15.43
C ALA A 51 10.68 1.50 15.26
N ASP A 52 11.24 1.42 14.04
CA ASP A 52 12.54 2.01 13.71
C ASP A 52 12.50 3.55 13.75
N GLU A 53 11.41 4.18 13.31
CA GLU A 53 11.22 5.64 13.33
C GLU A 53 11.03 6.21 14.74
N VAL A 54 10.38 5.47 15.64
CA VAL A 54 10.12 5.92 17.03
C VAL A 54 11.30 5.70 17.99
N ASN A 55 12.42 5.15 17.49
CA ASN A 55 13.73 5.04 18.14
C ASN A 55 13.70 4.83 19.68
N SER A 56 13.25 3.65 20.13
CA SER A 56 13.20 3.35 21.57
C SER A 56 13.62 1.93 21.94
N ILE A 57 14.30 1.86 23.08
CA ILE A 57 15.23 0.82 23.55
C ILE A 57 14.61 -0.59 23.81
N VAL A 58 13.34 -0.86 23.48
CA VAL A 58 12.73 -2.20 23.71
C VAL A 58 11.77 -2.57 22.58
N ARG A 59 12.20 -3.44 21.66
CA ARG A 59 11.49 -3.72 20.38
C ARG A 59 10.20 -4.53 20.52
N ASP A 60 10.09 -5.44 21.48
CA ASP A 60 8.94 -6.37 21.54
C ASP A 60 7.72 -5.78 22.26
N ASN A 61 7.91 -5.11 23.41
CA ASN A 61 6.81 -4.46 24.13
C ASN A 61 6.22 -3.25 23.39
N GLN A 62 7.00 -2.63 22.50
CA GLN A 62 6.54 -1.46 21.76
C GLN A 62 5.63 -1.79 20.58
N LYS A 63 5.86 -2.89 19.86
CA LYS A 63 4.95 -3.30 18.78
C LYS A 63 3.54 -3.50 19.30
N THR A 64 3.39 -4.14 20.46
CA THR A 64 2.09 -4.31 21.12
C THR A 64 1.47 -2.99 21.55
N LYS A 65 2.29 -2.02 22.01
CA LYS A 65 1.80 -0.67 22.36
C LYS A 65 1.34 0.09 21.11
N ILE A 66 2.14 0.10 20.04
CA ILE A 66 1.80 0.73 18.75
C ILE A 66 0.51 0.11 18.22
N LEU A 67 0.40 -1.22 18.27
CA LEU A 67 -0.79 -1.94 17.85
C LEU A 67 -2.03 -1.51 18.60
N LYS A 68 -1.97 -1.50 19.94
CA LYS A 68 -3.07 -1.07 20.79
C LYS A 68 -3.47 0.39 20.54
N ASN A 69 -2.49 1.26 20.28
CA ASN A 69 -2.76 2.66 19.96
C ASN A 69 -3.47 2.80 18.61
N ILE A 70 -3.04 2.04 17.60
CA ILE A 70 -3.73 1.94 16.31
C ILE A 70 -5.16 1.42 16.51
N GLU A 71 -5.36 0.34 17.26
CA GLU A 71 -6.70 -0.22 17.55
C GLU A 71 -7.62 0.82 18.22
N ASN A 72 -7.14 1.48 19.27
CA ASN A 72 -7.89 2.54 19.97
C ASN A 72 -8.24 3.73 19.04
N PHE A 73 -7.33 4.09 18.13
CA PHE A 73 -7.59 5.13 17.14
C PHE A 73 -8.72 4.71 16.19
N LEU A 74 -8.67 3.46 15.70
CA LEU A 74 -9.61 2.92 14.72
C LEU A 74 -11.03 2.76 15.27
N GLU A 75 -11.19 2.58 16.58
CA GLU A 75 -12.52 2.58 17.24
C GLU A 75 -13.25 3.92 17.07
N LYS A 76 -12.50 5.03 17.00
CA LYS A 76 -13.05 6.40 16.92
C LYS A 76 -13.00 6.95 15.50
N THR A 77 -11.99 6.55 14.73
CA THR A 77 -11.71 7.09 13.40
C THR A 77 -11.45 5.94 12.41
N PRO A 78 -12.50 5.45 11.72
CA PRO A 78 -12.35 4.38 10.74
C PRO A 78 -11.46 4.77 9.55
N LEU A 79 -10.70 3.78 9.06
CA LEU A 79 -9.86 3.85 7.84
C LEU A 79 -10.43 2.98 6.70
N ASP A 80 -11.75 3.00 6.50
CA ASP A 80 -12.46 2.14 5.55
C ASP A 80 -12.77 2.80 4.19
N LYS A 81 -12.52 4.10 4.06
CA LYS A 81 -12.75 4.85 2.81
C LYS A 81 -11.42 5.12 2.11
N TYR A 82 -11.33 4.68 0.86
CA TYR A 82 -10.18 4.90 0.00
C TYR A 82 -10.62 5.38 -1.39
N SER A 83 -9.70 6.00 -2.10
CA SER A 83 -9.85 6.34 -3.51
C SER A 83 -8.63 5.88 -4.29
N ILE A 84 -8.85 5.41 -5.51
CA ILE A 84 -7.80 5.07 -6.46
C ILE A 84 -7.57 6.30 -7.32
N THR A 85 -6.32 6.72 -7.46
CA THR A 85 -5.96 7.87 -8.31
C THR A 85 -5.75 7.43 -9.76
N ASP A 86 -5.57 8.40 -10.65
CA ASP A 86 -5.20 8.15 -12.04
C ASP A 86 -3.69 7.94 -12.25
N GLU A 87 -2.91 7.85 -11.17
CA GLU A 87 -1.46 7.71 -11.23
C GLU A 87 -1.04 6.24 -11.21
N PHE A 88 -0.74 5.72 -12.40
CA PHE A 88 -0.14 4.39 -12.57
C PHE A 88 1.37 4.49 -12.62
N ARG A 89 2.05 3.53 -12.01
CA ARG A 89 3.51 3.47 -11.99
C ARG A 89 4.00 2.07 -12.26
N LEU A 90 5.10 1.97 -13.01
CA LEU A 90 5.88 0.74 -13.10
C LEU A 90 6.97 0.80 -12.03
N VAL A 91 7.06 -0.26 -11.26
CA VAL A 91 8.09 -0.50 -10.24
C VAL A 91 9.09 -1.51 -10.80
N GLU A 92 10.38 -1.18 -10.76
CA GLU A 92 11.46 -2.01 -11.29
C GLU A 92 12.57 -2.17 -10.24
N LYS A 93 12.91 -3.42 -9.90
CA LYS A 93 14.01 -3.75 -8.99
C LYS A 93 14.74 -4.99 -9.50
N GLY A 94 15.87 -4.78 -10.17
CA GLY A 94 16.58 -5.85 -10.85
C GLY A 94 15.69 -6.48 -11.94
N ALA A 95 15.45 -7.79 -11.85
CA ALA A 95 14.58 -8.52 -12.78
C ALA A 95 13.09 -8.46 -12.41
N GLN A 96 12.74 -7.93 -11.22
CA GLN A 96 11.35 -7.83 -10.79
C GLN A 96 10.70 -6.59 -11.38
N LYS A 97 9.48 -6.77 -11.90
CA LYS A 97 8.63 -5.70 -12.39
C LYS A 97 7.23 -5.82 -11.81
N THR A 98 6.65 -4.69 -11.44
CA THR A 98 5.31 -4.64 -10.84
C THR A 98 4.60 -3.37 -11.29
N ILE A 99 3.32 -3.46 -11.58
CA ILE A 99 2.48 -2.30 -11.90
C ILE A 99 1.62 -1.99 -10.69
N ILE A 100 1.68 -0.74 -10.26
CA ILE A 100 0.89 -0.21 -9.15
C ILE A 100 -0.01 0.92 -9.64
N VAL A 101 -1.05 1.18 -8.87
CA VAL A 101 -1.82 2.43 -8.93
C VAL A 101 -1.75 3.11 -7.57
N MET A 102 -1.54 4.43 -7.57
CA MET A 102 -1.50 5.19 -6.32
C MET A 102 -2.90 5.33 -5.74
N ALA A 103 -3.00 5.34 -4.42
CA ALA A 103 -4.26 5.40 -3.71
C ALA A 103 -4.20 6.41 -2.57
N GLU A 104 -5.37 6.85 -2.13
CA GLU A 104 -5.52 7.67 -0.93
C GLU A 104 -6.48 6.99 0.04
N VAL A 105 -6.22 7.14 1.33
CA VAL A 105 -7.07 6.60 2.40
C VAL A 105 -7.49 7.73 3.31
N ARG A 106 -8.81 7.90 3.46
CA ARG A 106 -9.39 8.95 4.28
C ARG A 106 -9.00 8.75 5.74
N ASN A 107 -8.68 9.85 6.42
CA ASN A 107 -8.22 9.89 7.81
C ASN A 107 -6.85 9.22 8.06
N PHE A 108 -6.14 8.74 7.03
CA PHE A 108 -4.84 8.11 7.24
C PHE A 108 -3.82 9.08 7.84
N GLU A 109 -3.80 10.34 7.40
CA GLU A 109 -2.94 11.39 7.98
C GLU A 109 -3.21 11.60 9.47
N LYS A 110 -4.48 11.55 9.89
CA LYS A 110 -4.84 11.66 11.32
C LYS A 110 -4.27 10.51 12.16
N LEU A 111 -4.14 9.32 11.58
CA LEU A 111 -3.47 8.21 12.26
C LEU A 111 -1.98 8.53 12.44
N LEU A 112 -1.32 9.05 11.40
CA LEU A 112 0.09 9.41 11.45
C LEU A 112 0.35 10.55 12.47
N ASP A 113 -0.54 11.54 12.50
CA ASP A 113 -0.48 12.63 13.48
C ASP A 113 -0.63 12.10 14.89
N ASN A 114 -1.60 11.21 15.13
CA ASN A 114 -1.82 10.58 16.43
C ASN A 114 -0.61 9.77 16.90
N LEU A 115 0.00 8.99 16.00
CA LEU A 115 1.24 8.26 16.32
C LEU A 115 2.39 9.23 16.57
N SER A 116 2.51 10.29 15.78
CA SER A 116 3.59 11.27 15.94
C SER A 116 3.53 11.99 17.28
N GLU A 117 2.32 12.39 17.70
CA GLU A 117 2.06 13.02 18.99
C GLU A 117 2.37 12.05 20.15
N GLU A 118 1.87 10.82 20.08
CA GLU A 118 2.06 9.80 21.13
C GLU A 118 3.53 9.42 21.35
N TYR A 119 4.35 9.42 20.28
CA TYR A 119 5.74 8.98 20.34
C TYR A 119 6.75 10.14 20.27
N GLY A 120 6.30 11.39 20.18
CA GLY A 120 7.17 12.58 20.17
C GLY A 120 8.15 12.61 18.99
N THR A 121 7.80 11.97 17.86
CA THR A 121 8.63 11.89 16.65
C THR A 121 7.75 12.00 15.42
N ILE A 122 8.32 12.39 14.28
CA ILE A 122 7.56 12.50 13.04
C ILE A 122 7.45 11.12 12.40
N VAL A 123 6.24 10.55 12.40
CA VAL A 123 5.92 9.34 11.64
C VAL A 123 5.65 9.72 10.19
N ARG A 124 6.44 9.20 9.27
CA ARG A 124 6.35 9.60 7.85
C ARG A 124 5.23 8.87 7.14
N LYS A 125 4.51 9.60 6.27
CA LYS A 125 3.48 9.02 5.40
C LYS A 125 4.14 8.12 4.34
N PRO A 126 3.84 6.81 4.32
CA PRO A 126 4.27 5.95 3.22
C PRO A 126 3.45 6.25 1.95
N PRO A 127 4.01 5.97 0.76
CA PRO A 127 3.27 6.05 -0.49
C PRO A 127 2.22 4.94 -0.54
N LEU A 128 0.96 5.34 -0.45
CA LEU A 128 -0.16 4.40 -0.51
C LEU A 128 -0.42 4.00 -1.96
N HIS A 129 -0.48 2.70 -2.19
CA HIS A 129 -0.64 2.13 -3.53
C HIS A 129 -1.32 0.77 -3.45
N ILE A 130 -1.82 0.33 -4.60
CA ILE A 130 -2.34 -1.02 -4.83
C ILE A 130 -1.49 -1.66 -5.91
N THR A 131 -0.96 -2.84 -5.64
CA THR A 131 -0.32 -3.65 -6.68
C THR A 131 -1.37 -4.29 -7.57
N LEU A 132 -1.37 -3.92 -8.84
CA LEU A 132 -2.33 -4.42 -9.83
C LEU A 132 -1.82 -5.66 -10.56
N TYR A 133 -0.58 -5.59 -11.05
CA TYR A 133 0.03 -6.65 -11.83
C TYR A 133 1.46 -6.92 -11.42
N THR A 134 1.89 -8.16 -11.63
CA THR A 134 3.27 -8.59 -11.48
C THR A 134 3.70 -9.46 -12.66
N LEU A 135 4.99 -9.81 -12.73
CA LEU A 135 5.44 -10.84 -13.67
C LEU A 135 4.91 -12.22 -13.24
N PRO A 136 4.67 -13.17 -14.17
CA PRO A 136 4.08 -14.48 -13.85
C PRO A 136 4.81 -15.26 -12.75
N PHE A 137 6.13 -15.08 -12.64
CA PHE A 137 6.98 -15.76 -11.68
C PHE A 137 7.18 -14.99 -10.37
N ASP A 138 6.69 -13.75 -10.28
CA ASP A 138 6.83 -12.87 -9.12
C ASP A 138 5.44 -12.56 -8.55
N LYS A 139 4.95 -13.38 -7.63
CA LYS A 139 3.57 -13.23 -7.10
C LYS A 139 3.44 -12.14 -6.03
N ILE A 140 4.56 -11.73 -5.43
CA ILE A 140 4.57 -10.81 -4.30
C ILE A 140 4.57 -9.36 -4.81
N GLY A 141 5.40 -9.10 -5.83
CA GLY A 141 5.68 -7.77 -6.34
C GLY A 141 6.80 -7.08 -5.57
N VAL A 142 7.19 -5.90 -6.04
CA VAL A 142 8.26 -5.11 -5.42
C VAL A 142 7.68 -4.23 -4.30
N PRO A 143 8.15 -4.35 -3.04
CA PRO A 143 7.67 -3.51 -1.94
C PRO A 143 8.13 -2.06 -2.10
N ILE A 144 7.24 -1.12 -1.80
CA ILE A 144 7.53 0.32 -1.71
C ILE A 144 7.13 0.77 -0.32
N LEU A 145 8.12 1.14 0.51
CA LEU A 145 7.89 1.41 1.92
C LEU A 145 7.98 2.90 2.27
N ASP A 146 8.59 3.73 1.42
CA ASP A 146 8.66 5.18 1.58
C ASP A 146 8.78 5.91 0.24
N SER A 147 8.84 7.25 0.34
CA SER A 147 9.01 8.13 -0.80
C SER A 147 10.35 7.94 -1.52
N ALA A 148 11.42 7.47 -0.84
CA ALA A 148 12.70 7.22 -1.49
C ALA A 148 12.62 5.97 -2.38
N ASP A 149 11.98 4.90 -1.89
CA ASP A 149 11.65 3.72 -2.71
C ASP A 149 10.80 4.12 -3.91
N LEU A 150 9.74 4.91 -3.69
CA LEU A 150 8.87 5.37 -4.78
C LEU A 150 9.68 6.10 -5.85
N ASN A 151 10.49 7.08 -5.46
CA ASN A 151 11.23 7.90 -6.41
C ASN A 151 12.35 7.13 -7.13
N LYS A 152 12.98 6.17 -6.46
CA LYS A 152 14.12 5.42 -7.01
C LYS A 152 13.69 4.24 -7.89
N LEU A 153 12.64 3.54 -7.47
CA LEU A 153 12.25 2.26 -8.08
C LEU A 153 11.11 2.39 -9.08
N THR A 154 10.48 3.56 -9.17
CA THR A 154 9.27 3.70 -9.99
C THR A 154 9.36 4.81 -11.02
N ARG A 155 8.66 4.58 -12.13
CA ARG A 155 8.38 5.59 -13.15
C ARG A 155 6.88 5.63 -13.44
N PRO A 156 6.31 6.82 -13.71
CA PRO A 156 4.92 6.93 -14.15
C PRO A 156 4.74 6.20 -15.49
N ILE A 157 3.55 5.61 -15.67
CA ILE A 157 3.17 4.93 -16.90
C ILE A 157 1.74 5.30 -17.27
N ASP A 158 1.44 5.27 -18.58
CA ASP A 158 0.07 5.40 -19.07
C ASP A 158 -0.48 4.02 -19.39
N LEU A 159 -1.44 3.56 -18.58
CA LEU A 159 -2.21 2.35 -18.86
C LEU A 159 -3.57 2.66 -19.48
N LYS A 160 -3.99 3.93 -19.53
CA LYS A 160 -5.24 4.32 -20.19
C LYS A 160 -5.16 4.02 -21.67
N SER A 161 -3.98 4.11 -22.29
CA SER A 161 -3.75 3.70 -23.68
C SER A 161 -3.90 2.20 -23.96
N LEU A 162 -4.07 1.36 -22.94
CA LEU A 162 -4.38 -0.06 -23.13
C LEU A 162 -5.89 -0.20 -23.38
N GLU A 163 -6.27 -0.71 -24.56
CA GLU A 163 -7.67 -0.87 -25.01
C GLU A 163 -8.61 -1.45 -23.94
N SER A 164 -8.07 -2.30 -23.07
CA SER A 164 -8.82 -3.00 -22.04
C SER A 164 -9.11 -2.17 -20.77
N PHE A 165 -8.42 -1.04 -20.54
CA PHE A 165 -8.63 -0.17 -19.38
C PHE A 165 -9.77 0.86 -19.61
N HIS A 166 -10.06 1.20 -20.87
CA HIS A 166 -11.09 2.16 -21.26
C HIS A 166 -12.55 1.72 -20.98
N LYS A 167 -12.79 0.44 -20.66
CA LYS A 167 -14.13 -0.07 -20.31
C LYS A 167 -14.56 0.20 -18.85
N LEU A 168 -13.72 0.85 -18.06
CA LEU A 168 -13.87 0.97 -16.59
C LEU A 168 -14.43 2.30 -16.09
N THR A 169 -14.82 3.18 -17.01
CA THR A 169 -15.44 4.48 -16.71
C THR A 169 -16.85 4.54 -17.27
N THR A 170 -17.78 3.79 -16.66
CA THR A 170 -19.23 4.09 -16.64
C THR A 170 -19.85 3.47 -15.40
#